data_AF-A0A4Q3S0N2-F1
#
_entry.id   AF-A0A4Q3S0N2-F1
#
_cell.length_a   1.000
_cell.length_b   1.000
_cell.length_c   1.000
_cell.angle_alpha   90.00
_cell.angle_beta   90.00
_cell.angle_gamma   90.00
#
_symmetry.space_group_name_H-M   'P 1'
#
loop_
_entity.id
_entity.type
_entity.pdbx_description
1 polymer ?
#
loop_
_entity_poly.entity_id
_entity_poly.type
_entity_poly.pdbx_seq_one_letter_code
_entity_poly.pdbx_strand_id
1 'polypeptide(L)'
;MALFMAVIFLDSLRYKFTDHPKTQVIFGRLDGWAGAIGAPGLFGHTGLFSQYVIGSIELLAAGLLILGLHPRFKHLQAGGALAGLLVMTGAVSFHLFTPLGIDPNGDGGGLFAAACTNLAFAVILLAGFRRAALVELVRRVLAIVKPS
;
A
#
# COMPACT_ATOMS: atom_id res chain seq x y z
N MET A 1 -12.09 10.64 -1.27
CA MET A 1 -11.23 9.63 -0.61
C MET A 1 -10.76 8.56 -1.58
N ALA A 2 -11.64 7.69 -2.11
CA ALA A 2 -11.22 6.61 -3.02
C ALA A 2 -10.45 7.07 -4.26
N LEU A 3 -10.92 8.14 -4.93
CA LEU A 3 -10.20 8.73 -6.08
C LEU A 3 -8.82 9.27 -5.70
N PHE A 4 -8.72 10.00 -4.60
CA PHE A 4 -7.44 10.53 -4.11
C PHE A 4 -6.45 9.38 -3.84
N MET A 5 -6.87 8.36 -3.11
CA MET A 5 -6.04 7.19 -2.82
C MET A 5 -5.57 6.51 -4.10
N ALA A 6 -6.48 6.28 -5.05
CA ALA A 6 -6.17 5.65 -6.32
C ALA A 6 -5.18 6.48 -7.15
N VAL A 7 -5.34 7.81 -7.20
CA VAL A 7 -4.40 8.71 -7.91
C VAL A 7 -3.01 8.63 -7.28
N ILE A 8 -2.88 8.67 -5.96
CA ILE A 8 -1.58 8.55 -5.27
C ILE A 8 -0.93 7.20 -5.55
N PHE A 9 -1.69 6.10 -5.51
CA PHE A 9 -1.17 4.78 -5.85
C PHE A 9 -0.68 4.74 -7.29
N LEU A 10 -1.51 5.17 -8.25
CA LEU A 10 -1.16 5.20 -9.68
C LEU A 10 0.04 6.09 -9.98
N ASP A 11 0.12 7.29 -9.38
CA ASP A 11 1.28 8.17 -9.56
C ASP A 11 2.57 7.53 -9.06
N SER A 12 2.49 6.76 -7.97
CA SER A 12 3.66 6.08 -7.42
C SER A 12 4.18 4.93 -8.31
N LEU A 13 3.32 4.32 -9.14
CA LEU A 13 3.67 3.17 -9.98
C LEU A 13 4.74 3.51 -11.02
N ARG A 14 4.72 4.72 -11.56
CA ARG A 14 5.74 5.16 -12.53
C ARG A 14 7.14 5.16 -11.95
N TYR A 15 7.29 5.26 -10.63
CA TYR A 15 8.60 5.16 -9.99
C TYR A 15 8.97 3.70 -9.73
N LYS A 16 8.02 2.88 -9.31
CA LYS A 16 8.25 1.48 -8.90
C LYS A 16 8.47 0.54 -10.09
N PHE A 17 7.65 0.65 -11.13
CA PHE A 17 7.72 -0.25 -12.29
C PHE A 17 8.78 0.12 -13.31
N THR A 18 9.29 1.36 -13.30
CA THR A 18 10.39 1.77 -14.19
C THR A 18 11.74 1.73 -13.50
N ASP A 19 11.84 1.14 -12.32
CA ASP A 19 13.08 1.07 -11.54
C ASP A 19 13.73 2.44 -11.28
N HIS A 20 12.91 3.45 -11.00
CA HIS A 20 13.38 4.84 -10.95
C HIS A 20 14.36 5.05 -9.79
N PRO A 21 15.41 5.90 -9.92
CA PRO A 21 16.39 6.16 -8.87
C PRO A 21 15.81 6.50 -7.50
N LYS A 22 14.73 7.30 -7.46
CA LYS A 22 13.99 7.63 -6.22
C LYS A 22 13.44 6.39 -5.50
N THR A 23 12.97 5.39 -6.24
CA THR A 23 12.52 4.12 -5.65
C THR A 23 13.72 3.31 -5.18
N GLN A 24 14.79 3.25 -5.97
CA GLN A 24 16.02 2.55 -5.59
C GLN A 24 16.61 3.06 -4.27
N VAL A 25 16.57 4.38 -4.03
CA VAL A 25 16.98 4.95 -2.73
C VAL A 25 16.15 4.39 -1.57
N ILE A 26 14.83 4.30 -1.73
CA ILE A 26 13.94 3.80 -0.67
C ILE A 26 14.18 2.31 -0.42
N PHE A 27 14.04 1.48 -1.47
CA PHE A 27 14.12 0.03 -1.32
C PHE A 27 15.55 -0.44 -1.02
N GLY A 28 16.58 0.24 -1.53
CA GLY A 28 17.98 -0.05 -1.19
C GLY A 28 18.30 0.24 0.28
N ARG A 29 17.80 1.34 0.86
CA ARG A 29 17.95 1.61 2.30
C ARG A 29 17.23 0.58 3.15
N LEU A 30 16.01 0.21 2.76
CA LEU A 30 15.23 -0.82 3.46
C LEU A 30 15.89 -2.20 3.35
N ASP A 31 16.44 -2.57 2.19
CA ASP A 31 17.11 -3.85 2.01
C ASP A 31 18.42 -3.91 2.80
N GLY A 32 19.20 -2.82 2.82
CA GLY A 32 20.40 -2.72 3.64
C GLY A 32 20.09 -2.83 5.14
N TRP A 33 19.03 -2.16 5.61
CA TRP A 33 18.54 -2.30 6.98
C TRP A 33 18.05 -3.73 7.28
N ALA A 34 17.29 -4.34 6.37
CA ALA A 34 16.80 -5.70 6.50
C ALA A 34 17.96 -6.72 6.56
N GLY A 35 19.01 -6.52 5.75
CA GLY A 35 20.24 -7.29 5.81
C GLY A 35 20.92 -7.23 7.18
N ALA A 36 20.96 -6.04 7.81
CA ALA A 36 21.55 -5.86 9.13
C ALA A 36 20.79 -6.61 10.25
N ILE A 37 19.51 -6.92 10.05
CA ILE A 37 18.67 -7.70 10.99
C ILE A 37 18.47 -9.17 10.55
N GLY A 38 19.25 -9.65 9.58
CA GLY A 38 19.25 -11.06 9.16
C GLY A 38 18.22 -11.41 8.07
N ALA A 39 17.66 -10.43 7.38
CA ALA A 39 16.70 -10.61 6.28
C ALA A 39 17.17 -9.95 4.96
N PRO A 40 18.38 -10.28 4.45
CA PRO A 40 18.88 -9.69 3.21
C PRO A 40 17.99 -10.05 2.01
N GLY A 41 17.85 -9.12 1.05
CA GLY A 41 17.05 -9.32 -0.16
C GLY A 41 15.54 -9.23 0.05
N LEU A 42 15.06 -8.94 1.28
CA LEU A 42 13.63 -8.81 1.57
C LEU A 42 12.97 -7.68 0.75
N PHE A 43 13.70 -6.58 0.52
CA PHE A 43 13.25 -5.41 -0.26
C PHE A 43 13.96 -5.26 -1.60
N GLY A 44 14.96 -6.10 -1.90
CA GLY A 44 15.62 -6.16 -3.21
C GLY A 44 14.65 -6.47 -4.36
N HIS A 45 15.11 -6.36 -5.60
CA HIS A 45 14.26 -6.48 -6.80
C HIS A 45 13.43 -7.76 -6.89
N THR A 46 13.94 -8.88 -6.37
CA THR A 46 13.23 -10.18 -6.33
C THR A 46 12.64 -10.50 -4.96
N GLY A 47 12.73 -9.56 -4.02
CA GLY A 47 12.28 -9.72 -2.64
C GLY A 47 10.76 -9.76 -2.50
N LEU A 48 10.31 -10.34 -1.38
CA LEU A 48 8.90 -10.43 -1.02
C LEU A 48 8.26 -9.03 -0.89
N PHE A 49 9.00 -8.05 -0.40
CA PHE A 49 8.60 -6.66 -0.31
C PHE A 49 9.34 -5.80 -1.34
N SER A 50 9.63 -6.34 -2.52
CA SER A 50 10.21 -5.56 -3.62
C SER A 50 9.27 -4.44 -4.09
N GLN A 51 9.85 -3.44 -4.75
CA GLN A 51 9.10 -2.37 -5.42
C GLN A 51 8.03 -2.91 -6.37
N TYR A 52 8.28 -4.04 -7.03
CA TYR A 52 7.35 -4.64 -7.99
C TYR A 52 6.17 -5.31 -7.29
N VAL A 53 6.40 -6.00 -6.17
CA VAL A 53 5.33 -6.60 -5.38
C VAL A 53 4.45 -5.51 -4.77
N ILE A 54 5.06 -4.51 -4.12
CA ILE A 54 4.31 -3.39 -3.53
C ILE A 54 3.55 -2.61 -4.61
N GLY A 55 4.19 -2.31 -5.75
CA GLY A 55 3.54 -1.65 -6.87
C GLY A 55 2.37 -2.45 -7.45
N SER A 56 2.47 -3.77 -7.49
CA SER A 56 1.36 -4.63 -7.93
C SER A 56 0.16 -4.58 -6.98
N ILE A 57 0.42 -4.55 -5.67
CA ILE A 57 -0.64 -4.40 -4.65
C ILE A 57 -1.28 -3.01 -4.74
N GLU A 58 -0.49 -1.95 -4.95
CA GLU A 58 -1.01 -0.59 -5.15
C GLU A 58 -1.85 -0.46 -6.43
N LEU A 59 -1.43 -1.10 -7.52
CA LEU A 59 -2.20 -1.15 -8.77
C LEU A 59 -3.55 -1.86 -8.54
N LEU A 60 -3.52 -3.02 -7.86
CA LEU A 60 -4.74 -3.74 -7.49
C LEU A 60 -5.65 -2.87 -6.60
N ALA A 61 -5.07 -2.21 -5.59
CA ALA A 61 -5.81 -1.33 -4.69
C ALA A 61 -6.48 -0.18 -5.46
N ALA A 62 -5.75 0.49 -6.34
CA ALA A 62 -6.28 1.55 -7.19
C ALA A 62 -7.41 1.05 -8.09
N GLY A 63 -7.22 -0.10 -8.76
CA GLY A 63 -8.25 -0.72 -9.60
C GLY A 63 -9.53 -1.02 -8.83
N LEU A 64 -9.43 -1.66 -7.66
CA LEU A 64 -10.57 -1.97 -6.80
C LEU A 64 -11.28 -0.70 -6.27
N LEU A 65 -10.52 0.34 -5.92
CA LEU A 65 -11.06 1.62 -5.47
C LEU A 65 -11.85 2.33 -6.57
N ILE A 66 -11.34 2.32 -7.81
CA ILE A 66 -11.96 2.94 -9.00
C ILE A 66 -13.19 2.14 -9.43
N LEU A 67 -13.07 0.82 -9.61
CA LEU A 67 -14.20 -0.04 -9.97
C LEU A 67 -15.32 0.06 -8.93
N GLY A 68 -14.95 0.14 -7.66
CA GLY A 68 -15.86 0.30 -6.54
C GLY A 68 -16.59 1.64 -6.45
N LEU A 69 -16.30 2.61 -7.33
CA LEU A 69 -17.11 3.82 -7.49
C LEU A 69 -18.47 3.51 -8.13
N HIS A 70 -18.53 2.50 -9.00
CA HIS A 70 -19.78 2.09 -9.62
C HIS A 70 -20.68 1.37 -8.58
N PRO A 71 -21.97 1.74 -8.44
CA PRO A 71 -22.86 1.19 -7.40
C PRO A 71 -22.91 -0.34 -7.37
N ARG A 72 -22.90 -0.99 -8.53
CA ARG A 72 -22.86 -2.47 -8.68
C ARG A 72 -21.62 -3.11 -8.04
N PHE A 73 -20.48 -2.43 -8.04
CA PHE A 73 -19.19 -2.96 -7.61
C PHE A 73 -18.71 -2.36 -6.30
N LYS A 74 -19.57 -1.65 -5.57
CA LYS A 74 -19.27 -0.95 -4.32
C LYS A 74 -18.60 -1.82 -3.24
N HIS A 75 -18.85 -3.13 -3.26
CA HIS A 75 -18.20 -4.09 -2.36
C HIS A 75 -16.69 -4.23 -2.62
N LEU A 76 -16.22 -4.08 -3.87
CA LEU A 76 -14.80 -4.10 -4.23
C LEU A 76 -14.02 -2.96 -3.58
N GLN A 77 -14.69 -1.83 -3.34
CA GLN A 77 -14.06 -0.66 -2.71
C GLN A 77 -13.55 -0.96 -1.29
N ALA A 78 -14.18 -1.89 -0.57
CA ALA A 78 -13.69 -2.34 0.73
C ALA A 78 -12.36 -3.10 0.59
N GLY A 79 -12.23 -3.94 -0.44
CA GLY A 79 -10.98 -4.65 -0.73
C GLY A 79 -9.86 -3.69 -1.12
N GLY A 80 -10.14 -2.71 -1.99
CA GLY A 80 -9.15 -1.70 -2.37
C GLY A 80 -8.73 -0.82 -1.20
N ALA A 81 -9.66 -0.44 -0.33
CA ALA A 81 -9.35 0.32 0.88
C ALA A 81 -8.56 -0.50 1.91
N LEU A 82 -8.83 -1.81 2.04
CA LEU A 82 -8.07 -2.72 2.90
C LEU A 82 -6.64 -2.92 2.40
N ALA A 83 -6.45 -3.16 1.11
CA ALA A 83 -5.12 -3.24 0.51
C ALA A 83 -4.35 -1.92 0.73
N GLY A 84 -4.99 -0.78 0.50
CA GLY A 84 -4.42 0.54 0.77
C GLY A 84 -4.05 0.75 2.24
N LEU A 85 -4.90 0.31 3.18
CA LEU A 85 -4.60 0.36 4.62
C LEU A 85 -3.32 -0.41 4.95
N LEU A 86 -3.22 -1.66 4.48
CA LEU A 86 -2.07 -2.52 4.76
C LEU A 86 -0.77 -1.97 4.16
N VAL A 87 -0.77 -1.56 2.89
CA VAL A 87 0.41 -1.00 2.23
C VAL A 87 0.85 0.30 2.90
N MET A 88 -0.08 1.22 3.17
CA MET A 88 0.27 2.51 3.78
C MET A 88 0.68 2.37 5.24
N THR A 89 0.15 1.37 5.96
CA THR A 89 0.62 1.05 7.31
C THR A 89 2.09 0.61 7.25
N GLY A 90 2.43 -0.32 6.35
CA GLY A 90 3.81 -0.72 6.12
C GLY A 90 4.71 0.46 5.76
N ALA A 91 4.31 1.27 4.77
CA ALA A 91 5.09 2.44 4.35
C ALA A 91 5.34 3.42 5.50
N VAL A 92 4.29 3.85 6.21
CA VAL A 92 4.41 4.78 7.35
C VAL A 92 5.28 4.17 8.46
N SER A 93 5.08 2.89 8.80
CA SER A 93 5.91 2.19 9.79
C SER A 93 7.39 2.15 9.37
N PHE A 94 7.69 1.85 8.11
CA PHE A 94 9.08 1.83 7.63
C PHE A 94 9.72 3.21 7.64
N HIS A 95 8.98 4.27 7.33
CA HIS A 95 9.48 5.65 7.47
C HIS A 95 9.83 6.01 8.91
N LEU A 96 9.05 5.53 9.90
CA LEU A 96 9.20 5.90 11.30
C LEU A 96 10.16 5.01 12.10
N PHE A 97 10.24 3.73 11.76
CA PHE A 97 10.95 2.73 12.58
C PHE A 97 12.16 2.10 11.89
N THR A 98 12.58 2.65 10.74
CA THR A 98 13.82 2.24 10.06
C THR A 98 14.67 3.45 9.70
N PRO A 99 15.93 3.25 9.26
CA PRO A 99 16.80 4.33 8.78
C PRO A 99 16.29 5.07 7.52
N LEU A 100 15.12 4.72 6.98
CA LEU A 100 14.55 5.39 5.82
C LEU A 100 14.31 6.88 6.08
N GLY A 101 13.73 7.22 7.24
CA GLY A 101 13.36 8.58 7.62
C GLY A 101 12.21 9.15 6.78
N ILE A 102 11.72 10.36 7.10
CA ILE A 102 10.54 10.95 6.44
C ILE A 102 10.82 11.58 5.07
N ASP A 103 12.09 11.89 4.76
CA ASP A 103 12.50 12.53 3.51
C ASP A 103 13.71 11.81 2.87
N PRO A 104 13.55 10.56 2.41
CA PRO A 104 14.66 9.79 1.85
C PRO A 104 15.16 10.35 0.51
N ASN A 105 14.31 11.11 -0.21
CA ASN A 105 14.55 11.56 -1.58
C ASN A 105 14.72 13.09 -1.71
N GLY A 106 14.72 13.85 -0.62
CA GLY A 106 14.83 15.31 -0.64
C GLY A 106 13.60 16.00 -1.25
N ASP A 107 12.41 15.46 -1.03
CA ASP A 107 11.13 16.02 -1.50
C ASP A 107 10.40 16.85 -0.43
N GLY A 108 11.07 17.16 0.68
CA GLY A 108 10.49 17.91 1.79
C GLY A 108 9.51 17.09 2.63
N GLY A 109 9.53 15.76 2.53
CA GLY A 109 8.61 14.87 3.21
C GLY A 109 7.26 14.73 2.51
N GLY A 110 7.16 15.17 1.25
CA GLY A 110 5.93 15.11 0.46
C GLY A 110 5.41 13.68 0.29
N LEU A 111 6.29 12.73 -0.02
CA LEU A 111 5.95 11.31 -0.11
C LEU A 111 5.40 10.76 1.22
N PHE A 112 6.03 11.11 2.33
CA PHE A 112 5.58 10.65 3.65
C PHE A 112 4.21 11.25 4.02
N ALA A 113 4.00 12.54 3.76
CA ALA A 113 2.70 13.19 3.98
C ALA A 113 1.58 12.56 3.14
N ALA A 114 1.88 12.22 1.88
CA ALA A 114 0.95 11.49 1.01
C ALA A 114 0.61 10.10 1.57
N ALA A 115 1.61 9.36 2.07
CA ALA A 115 1.40 8.06 2.71
C ALA A 115 0.50 8.17 3.96
N CYS A 116 0.76 9.14 4.83
CA CYS A 116 -0.07 9.41 6.03
C CYS A 116 -1.50 9.80 5.66
N THR A 117 -1.68 10.64 4.64
CA THR A 117 -3.00 11.06 4.16
C THR A 117 -3.79 9.88 3.59
N ASN A 118 -3.14 9.04 2.77
CA ASN A 118 -3.74 7.82 2.25
C ASN A 118 -4.08 6.82 3.36
N LEU A 119 -3.23 6.69 4.38
CA LEU A 119 -3.50 5.84 5.54
C LEU A 119 -4.76 6.30 6.27
N ALA A 120 -4.86 7.60 6.57
CA ALA A 120 -6.04 8.18 7.21
C ALA A 120 -7.31 7.97 6.35
N PHE A 121 -7.20 8.15 5.04
CA PHE A 121 -8.32 7.95 4.12
C PHE A 121 -8.75 6.48 4.04
N ALA A 122 -7.81 5.54 4.07
CA ALA A 122 -8.12 4.12 4.12
C ALA A 122 -8.89 3.75 5.39
N VAL A 123 -8.44 4.24 6.56
CA VAL A 123 -9.12 4.06 7.84
C VAL A 123 -10.54 4.63 7.80
N ILE A 124 -10.70 5.89 7.38
CA ILE A 124 -12.01 6.55 7.33
C ILE A 124 -12.94 5.84 6.34
N LEU A 125 -12.45 5.45 5.17
CA LEU A 125 -13.25 4.76 4.15
C LEU A 125 -13.74 3.40 4.65
N LEU A 126 -12.87 2.62 5.31
CA LEU A 126 -13.23 1.32 5.87
C LEU A 126 -14.14 1.43 7.08
N ALA A 127 -13.73 2.18 8.10
CA ALA A 127 -14.45 2.26 9.38
C ALA A 127 -15.75 3.06 9.25
N GLY A 128 -15.75 4.15 8.49
CA GLY A 128 -16.88 5.07 8.36
C GLY A 128 -17.90 4.66 7.28
N PHE A 129 -17.43 4.19 6.12
CA PHE A 129 -18.31 4.05 4.94
C PHE A 129 -18.44 2.63 4.39
N ARG A 130 -17.52 1.72 4.75
CA ARG A 130 -17.45 0.37 4.18
C ARG A 130 -17.41 -0.73 5.24
N ARG A 131 -17.71 -0.43 6.51
CA ARG A 131 -17.66 -1.39 7.62
C ARG A 131 -18.44 -2.68 7.35
N ALA A 132 -19.68 -2.56 6.86
CA ALA A 132 -20.51 -3.74 6.53
C ALA A 132 -19.92 -4.56 5.37
N ALA A 133 -19.43 -3.88 4.32
CA ALA A 133 -18.79 -4.53 3.18
C ALA A 133 -17.47 -5.21 3.58
N LEU A 134 -16.70 -4.62 4.50
CA LEU A 134 -15.49 -5.21 5.06
C LEU A 134 -15.81 -6.49 5.84
N VAL A 135 -16.81 -6.46 6.73
CA VAL A 135 -17.24 -7.65 7.48
C VAL A 135 -17.67 -8.77 6.53
N GLU A 136 -18.42 -8.43 5.48
CA GLU A 136 -18.85 -9.40 4.49
C GLU A 136 -17.67 -9.96 3.68
N LEU A 137 -16.72 -9.12 3.28
CA LEU A 137 -15.48 -9.55 2.62
C LEU A 137 -14.70 -10.54 3.49
N VAL A 138 -14.49 -10.20 4.77
CA VAL A 138 -13.79 -11.06 5.73
C VAL A 138 -14.53 -12.38 5.91
N ARG A 139 -15.86 -12.35 6.06
CA ARG A 139 -16.68 -13.56 6.17
C ARG A 139 -16.51 -14.47 4.95
N ARG A 140 -16.55 -13.91 3.73
CA ARG A 140 -16.37 -14.66 2.49
C ARG A 140 -14.99 -15.31 2.40
N VAL A 141 -13.93 -14.57 2.75
CA VAL A 141 -12.56 -15.10 2.76
C VAL A 141 -12.43 -16.24 3.77
N LEU A 142 -12.95 -16.06 4.99
CA LEU A 142 -12.91 -17.11 6.02
C LEU A 142 -13.69 -18.37 5.63
N ALA A 143 -14.80 -18.22 4.92
CA ALA A 143 -15.58 -19.35 4.41
C ALA A 143 -14.85 -20.16 3.33
N ILE A 144 -13.91 -19.55 2.60
CA ILE A 144 -13.05 -20.27 1.65
C ILE A 144 -11.98 -21.08 2.39
N VAL A 145 -11.48 -20.57 3.52
CA VAL A 145 -10.35 -21.15 4.26
C VAL A 145 -10.79 -22.25 5.23
N LYS A 146 -12.05 -22.24 5.71
CA LYS A 146 -12.62 -23.38 6.45
C LYS A 146 -13.25 -24.36 5.45
N PRO A 147 -12.68 -25.56 5.22
CA PRO A 147 -13.42 -26.60 4.54
C PRO A 147 -14.58 -27.00 5.47
N SER A 148 -15.78 -27.09 4.87
CA SER A 148 -17.01 -27.57 5.47
C SER A 148 -16.87 -28.99 6.03
#